data_AF-A0A954I1J1-F1
#
_entry.id   AF-A0A954I1J1-F1
#
_cell.length_a   1.000
_cell.length_b   1.000
_cell.length_c   1.000
_cell.angle_alpha   90.00
_cell.angle_beta   90.00
_cell.angle_gamma   90.00
#
_symmetry.space_group_name_H-M   'P 1'
#
loop_
_entity.id
_entity.type
_entity.pdbx_description
1 polymer ?
#
loop_
_entity_poly.entity_id
_entity_poly.type
_entity_poly.pdbx_seq_one_letter_code
_entity_poly.pdbx_strand_id
1 'polypeptide(L)'
;MVRPKLRRHSRRSIVEALERAARKYGADITLEEFVRETGVSCGTVYRYFSGWPELRLEAELPRNVKSKMRYSDNALLEDPHKVAHLAGHVPTLDDYRTYGHAAVSTLQRRFGPEWMFVQGRYERWVEWKRDGRV
;
A
#
# COMPACT_ATOMS: atom_id res chain seq x y z
N MET A 1 21.21 -21.21 18.95
CA MET A 1 20.11 -20.32 19.39
C MET A 1 18.89 -21.17 19.72
N VAL A 2 18.50 -21.23 20.99
CA VAL A 2 17.31 -21.97 21.44
C VAL A 2 16.07 -21.16 21.06
N ARG A 3 15.25 -21.67 20.12
CA ARG A 3 13.90 -21.11 19.87
C ARG A 3 13.03 -21.42 21.10
N PRO A 4 12.52 -20.43 21.84
CA PRO A 4 11.76 -20.71 23.06
C PRO A 4 10.49 -21.51 22.72
N LYS A 5 10.19 -22.52 23.54
CA LYS A 5 8.99 -23.37 23.49
C LYS A 5 7.73 -22.54 23.24
N LEU A 6 6.89 -23.01 22.31
CA LEU A 6 5.58 -22.48 21.94
C LEU A 6 4.79 -22.04 23.19
N ARG A 7 4.79 -20.73 23.49
CA ARG A 7 3.82 -20.17 24.43
C ARG A 7 2.46 -20.43 23.81
N ARG A 8 1.59 -21.19 24.50
CA ARG A 8 0.19 -21.35 24.08
C ARG A 8 -0.38 -19.95 23.84
N HIS A 9 -0.73 -19.65 22.60
CA HIS A 9 -1.35 -18.38 22.30
C HIS A 9 -2.71 -18.32 23.00
N SER A 10 -3.01 -17.17 23.59
CA SER A 10 -4.35 -16.77 24.01
C SER A 10 -4.75 -15.52 23.23
N ARG A 11 -6.05 -15.23 23.13
CA ARG A 11 -6.55 -13.98 22.51
C ARG A 11 -5.78 -12.77 23.04
N ARG A 12 -5.71 -12.61 24.37
CA ARG A 12 -4.97 -11.54 25.04
C ARG A 12 -3.50 -11.47 24.63
N SER A 13 -2.79 -12.61 24.60
CA SER A 13 -1.37 -12.61 24.23
C SER A 13 -1.11 -12.16 22.79
N ILE A 14 -2.07 -12.42 21.89
CA ILE A 14 -1.98 -12.04 20.48
C ILE A 14 -2.28 -10.53 20.33
N VAL A 15 -3.27 -10.01 21.07
CA VAL A 15 -3.55 -8.56 21.15
C VAL A 15 -2.32 -7.81 21.67
N GLU A 16 -1.76 -8.22 22.81
CA GLU A 16 -0.55 -7.59 23.37
C GLU A 16 0.65 -7.69 22.43
N ALA A 17 0.76 -8.76 21.64
CA ALA A 17 1.79 -8.89 20.60
C ALA A 17 1.59 -7.88 19.47
N LEU A 18 0.34 -7.67 19.03
CA LEU A 18 0.02 -6.66 18.02
C LEU A 18 0.26 -5.25 18.53
N GLU A 19 -0.15 -4.92 19.75
CA GLU A 19 0.12 -3.61 20.35
C GLU A 19 1.63 -3.32 20.45
N ARG A 20 2.44 -4.30 20.89
CA ARG A 20 3.90 -4.16 20.92
C ARG A 20 4.47 -3.93 19.52
N ALA A 21 3.98 -4.67 18.53
CA ALA A 21 4.42 -4.52 17.15
C ALA A 21 4.02 -3.16 16.56
N ALA A 22 2.80 -2.68 16.84
CA ALA A 22 2.30 -1.39 16.41
C ALA A 22 3.06 -0.23 17.07
N ARG A 23 3.44 -0.34 18.35
CA ARG A 23 4.32 0.66 19.01
C ARG A 23 5.71 0.73 18.36
N LYS A 24 6.22 -0.39 17.85
CA LYS A 24 7.56 -0.46 17.25
C LYS A 24 7.58 -0.04 15.77
N TYR A 25 6.56 -0.44 15.01
CA TYR A 25 6.54 -0.32 13.54
C TYR A 25 5.47 0.62 13.00
N GLY A 26 4.58 1.12 13.86
CA GLY A 26 3.43 1.96 13.49
C GLY A 26 2.11 1.21 13.49
N ALA A 27 1.01 1.96 13.63
CA ALA A 27 -0.35 1.45 13.59
C ALA A 27 -0.74 0.84 12.22
N ASP A 28 0.01 1.14 11.16
CA ASP A 28 -0.16 0.63 9.80
C ASP A 28 0.57 -0.71 9.55
N ILE A 29 1.06 -1.37 10.59
CA ILE A 29 1.61 -2.73 10.50
C ILE A 29 0.62 -3.65 9.78
N THR A 30 1.11 -4.40 8.80
CA THR A 30 0.34 -5.38 8.02
C THR A 30 0.31 -6.74 8.72
N LEU A 31 -0.61 -7.63 8.30
CA LEU A 31 -0.64 -9.00 8.80
C LEU A 31 0.69 -9.73 8.55
N GLU A 32 1.30 -9.50 7.38
CA GLU A 32 2.54 -10.15 6.97
C GLU A 32 3.75 -9.65 7.81
N GLU A 33 3.86 -8.34 8.04
CA GLU A 33 4.83 -7.78 8.98
C GLU A 33 4.59 -8.31 10.39
N PHE A 34 3.35 -8.35 10.87
CA PHE A 34 3.02 -8.90 12.18
C PHE A 34 3.47 -10.36 12.35
N VAL A 35 3.19 -11.23 11.37
CA VAL A 35 3.61 -12.64 11.38
C VAL A 35 5.13 -12.76 11.40
N ARG A 36 5.81 -12.00 10.55
CA ARG A 36 7.28 -11.98 10.45
C ARG A 36 7.94 -11.54 11.76
N GLU A 37 7.40 -10.53 12.42
CA GLU A 37 8.01 -9.90 13.58
C GLU A 37 7.65 -10.59 14.90
N THR A 38 6.46 -11.19 15.01
CA THR A 38 5.98 -11.82 16.25
C THR A 38 6.06 -13.34 16.25
N GLY A 39 6.16 -13.96 15.07
CA GLY A 39 6.06 -15.41 14.90
C GLY A 39 4.66 -15.98 15.10
N VAL A 40 3.65 -15.15 15.38
CA VAL A 40 2.24 -15.57 15.43
C VAL A 40 1.77 -15.82 14.00
N SER A 41 1.45 -17.07 13.67
CA SER A 41 1.02 -17.42 12.31
C SER A 41 -0.34 -16.83 11.93
N CYS A 42 -0.59 -16.61 10.64
CA CYS A 42 -1.93 -16.25 10.15
C CYS A 42 -3.00 -17.25 10.62
N GLY A 43 -2.72 -18.55 10.55
CA GLY A 43 -3.65 -19.59 11.01
C GLY A 43 -3.98 -19.49 12.51
N THR A 44 -3.03 -19.04 13.32
CA THR A 44 -3.27 -18.72 14.74
C THR A 44 -4.20 -17.51 14.87
N VAL A 45 -3.99 -16.44 14.09
CA VAL A 45 -4.89 -15.28 14.09
C VAL A 45 -6.32 -15.71 13.74
N TYR A 46 -6.51 -16.45 12.65
CA TYR A 46 -7.84 -16.94 12.23
C TYR A 46 -8.46 -17.96 13.18
N ARG A 47 -7.67 -18.62 14.02
CA ARG A 47 -8.19 -19.53 15.05
C ARG A 47 -8.78 -18.79 16.24
N TYR A 48 -8.14 -17.69 16.66
CA TYR A 48 -8.53 -16.95 17.85
C TYR A 48 -9.43 -15.76 17.54
N PHE A 49 -9.46 -15.30 16.29
CA PHE A 49 -10.23 -14.14 15.81
C PHE A 49 -10.82 -14.49 14.43
N SER A 50 -11.93 -13.84 14.07
CA SER A 50 -12.56 -13.90 12.74
C SER A 50 -11.66 -13.37 11.62
N GLY A 51 -10.53 -12.73 11.99
CA GLY A 51 -9.45 -12.36 11.08
C GLY A 51 -8.64 -11.17 11.59
N TRP A 52 -7.73 -10.71 10.74
CA TRP A 52 -6.90 -9.53 10.99
C TRP A 52 -7.70 -8.27 11.38
N PRO A 53 -8.87 -7.97 10.78
CA PRO A 53 -9.65 -6.79 11.17
C PRO A 53 -10.16 -6.83 12.61
N GLU A 54 -10.60 -7.99 13.11
CA GLU A 54 -11.07 -8.13 14.50
C GLU A 54 -9.91 -7.98 15.48
N LEU A 55 -8.79 -8.65 15.23
CA LEU A 55 -7.60 -8.54 16.07
C LEU A 55 -7.11 -7.07 16.18
N ARG A 56 -7.21 -6.30 15.09
CA ARG A 56 -6.86 -4.87 15.11
C ARG A 56 -7.79 -4.05 15.99
N LEU A 57 -9.10 -4.30 15.91
CA LEU A 57 -10.07 -3.60 16.76
C LEU A 57 -9.83 -3.90 18.26
N GLU A 58 -9.55 -5.16 18.59
CA GLU A 58 -9.22 -5.57 19.96
C GLU A 58 -7.91 -4.94 20.49
N ALA A 59 -7.00 -4.56 19.59
CA ALA A 59 -5.77 -3.82 19.91
C ALA A 59 -5.93 -2.30 19.80
N GLU A 60 -7.17 -1.80 19.74
CA GLU A 60 -7.50 -0.38 19.56
C GLU A 60 -6.87 0.27 18.30
N LEU A 61 -6.60 -0.54 17.27
CA LEU A 61 -6.09 -0.09 15.98
C LEU A 61 -7.23 0.06 14.96
N PRO A 62 -7.08 0.94 13.95
CA PRO A 62 -8.04 1.05 12.86
C PRO A 62 -8.25 -0.30 12.18
N ARG A 63 -9.51 -0.70 11.99
CA ARG A 63 -9.93 -1.99 11.38
C ARG A 63 -9.14 -2.35 10.13
N ASN A 64 -8.94 -1.37 9.26
CA ASN A 64 -8.17 -1.52 8.04
C ASN A 64 -6.91 -0.69 8.13
N VAL A 65 -5.78 -1.29 7.77
CA VAL A 65 -4.58 -0.54 7.40
C VAL A 65 -4.94 0.23 6.13
N LYS A 66 -4.90 1.57 6.16
CA LYS A 66 -4.90 2.33 4.90
C LYS A 66 -3.73 1.78 4.10
N SER A 67 -3.98 1.19 2.93
CA SER A 67 -2.92 0.57 2.14
C SER A 67 -1.74 1.53 2.09
N LYS A 68 -0.55 1.13 2.58
CA LYS A 68 0.69 1.85 2.27
C LYS A 68 0.68 1.98 0.76
N MET A 69 0.48 3.20 0.26
CA MET A 69 0.34 3.48 -1.16
C MET A 69 1.58 2.90 -1.84
N ARG A 70 1.41 1.80 -2.59
CA ARG A 70 2.52 1.08 -3.25
C ARG A 70 3.28 1.96 -4.24
N TYR A 71 2.66 3.05 -4.68
CA TYR A 71 3.23 3.97 -5.63
C TYR A 71 3.30 5.38 -5.05
N SER A 72 4.49 5.99 -5.12
CA SER A 72 4.63 7.43 -4.99
C SER A 72 3.97 8.13 -6.19
N ASP A 73 3.71 9.44 -6.07
CA ASP A 73 3.21 10.23 -7.20
C ASP A 73 4.14 10.11 -8.42
N ASN A 74 5.45 10.14 -8.19
CA ASN A 74 6.44 9.96 -9.25
C ASN A 74 6.34 8.59 -9.91
N ALA A 75 6.23 7.51 -9.13
CA ALA A 75 6.09 6.17 -9.68
C ALA A 75 4.81 5.99 -10.50
N LEU A 76 3.70 6.65 -10.11
CA LEU A 76 2.46 6.65 -10.91
C LEU A 76 2.56 7.51 -12.16
N LEU A 77 3.33 8.60 -12.15
CA LEU A 77 3.48 9.51 -13.31
C LEU A 77 4.54 9.03 -14.30
N GLU A 78 5.49 8.19 -13.87
CA GLU A 78 6.42 7.49 -14.76
C GLU A 78 5.71 6.53 -15.72
N ASP A 79 4.56 5.98 -15.33
CA ASP A 79 3.82 5.04 -16.17
C ASP A 79 3.18 5.75 -17.39
N PRO A 80 2.40 6.84 -17.25
CA PRO A 80 2.00 7.69 -18.37
C PRO A 80 3.19 8.22 -19.18
N HIS A 81 4.34 8.48 -18.55
CA HIS A 81 5.54 8.92 -19.29
C HIS A 81 6.05 7.85 -20.26
N LYS A 82 6.08 6.58 -19.86
CA LYS A 82 6.43 5.46 -20.75
C LYS A 82 5.42 5.31 -21.89
N VAL A 83 4.13 5.43 -21.60
CA VAL A 83 3.08 5.43 -22.62
C VAL A 83 3.29 6.57 -23.61
N ALA A 84 3.65 7.76 -23.13
CA ALA A 84 3.94 8.90 -23.99
C ALA A 84 5.10 8.63 -24.96
N HIS A 85 6.17 7.97 -24.49
CA HIS A 85 7.29 7.56 -25.34
C HIS A 85 6.89 6.53 -26.40
N LEU A 86 5.97 5.62 -26.07
CA LEU A 86 5.46 4.61 -27.01
C LEU A 86 4.52 5.22 -28.05
N ALA A 87 3.64 6.13 -27.63
CA ALA A 87 2.66 6.78 -28.50
C ALA A 87 3.27 7.95 -29.30
N GLY A 88 4.36 8.55 -28.84
CA GLY A 88 4.99 9.73 -29.45
C GLY A 88 4.26 11.05 -29.15
N HIS A 89 3.29 11.05 -28.23
CA HIS A 89 2.52 12.22 -27.83
C HIS A 89 2.08 12.14 -26.37
N VAL A 90 1.46 13.20 -25.86
CA VAL A 90 0.83 13.17 -24.53
C VAL A 90 -0.26 12.09 -24.54
N PRO A 91 -0.25 11.15 -23.59
CA PRO A 91 -1.12 9.99 -23.63
C PRO A 91 -2.58 10.39 -23.43
N THR A 92 -3.43 9.96 -24.34
CA THR A 92 -4.88 9.95 -24.16
C THR A 92 -5.28 8.80 -23.22
N LEU A 93 -6.55 8.80 -22.79
CA LEU A 93 -7.08 7.70 -22.01
C LEU A 93 -6.99 6.36 -22.76
N ASP A 94 -7.17 6.38 -24.08
CA ASP A 94 -7.16 5.16 -24.89
C ASP A 94 -5.73 4.65 -25.12
N ASP A 95 -4.74 5.54 -25.28
CA ASP A 95 -3.32 5.14 -25.28
C ASP A 95 -2.96 4.48 -23.94
N TYR A 96 -3.39 5.11 -22.85
CA TYR A 96 -3.07 4.61 -21.53
C TYR A 96 -3.79 3.29 -21.20
N ARG A 97 -5.01 3.09 -21.69
CA ARG A 97 -5.69 1.78 -21.61
C ARG A 97 -4.97 0.70 -22.40
N THR A 98 -4.34 1.08 -23.52
CA THR A 98 -3.65 0.15 -24.41
C THR A 98 -2.27 -0.24 -23.87
N TYR A 99 -1.52 0.73 -23.33
CA TYR A 99 -0.11 0.56 -22.99
C TYR A 99 0.23 0.76 -21.50
N GLY A 100 -0.68 1.32 -20.70
CA GLY A 100 -0.45 1.62 -19.28
C GLY A 100 -0.43 0.37 -18.41
N HIS A 101 0.39 0.39 -17.37
CA HIS A 101 0.53 -0.73 -16.44
C HIS A 101 -0.34 -0.59 -15.18
N ALA A 102 -0.47 0.63 -14.64
CA ALA A 102 -1.31 0.88 -13.49
C ALA A 102 -2.78 0.97 -13.91
N ALA A 103 -3.68 0.49 -13.04
CA ALA A 103 -5.11 0.62 -13.28
C ALA A 103 -5.50 2.12 -13.34
N VAL A 104 -6.28 2.51 -14.35
CA VAL A 104 -6.79 3.88 -14.52
C VAL A 104 -7.44 4.39 -13.23
N SER A 105 -8.18 3.54 -12.52
CA SER A 105 -8.82 3.89 -11.24
C SER A 105 -7.82 4.25 -10.13
N THR A 106 -6.58 3.75 -10.19
CA THR A 106 -5.52 4.11 -9.25
C THR A 106 -5.02 5.53 -9.50
N LEU A 107 -4.82 5.90 -10.76
CA LEU A 107 -4.46 7.26 -11.16
C LEU A 107 -5.59 8.24 -10.86
N GLN A 108 -6.83 7.87 -11.16
CA GLN A 108 -7.98 8.74 -10.95
C GLN A 108 -8.18 9.05 -9.46
N ARG A 109 -8.10 8.02 -8.62
CA ARG A 109 -8.17 8.20 -7.16
C ARG A 109 -7.03 9.05 -6.62
N ARG A 110 -5.89 9.12 -7.30
CA ARG A 110 -4.70 9.84 -6.85
C ARG A 110 -4.64 11.28 -7.35
N PHE A 111 -5.00 11.53 -8.61
CA PHE A 111 -4.76 12.80 -9.28
C PHE A 111 -6.04 13.52 -9.70
N GLY A 112 -7.18 12.84 -9.75
CA GLY A 112 -8.48 13.43 -10.03
C GLY A 112 -9.40 12.48 -10.80
N PRO A 113 -10.74 12.63 -10.70
CA PRO A 113 -11.69 11.63 -11.17
C PRO A 113 -11.61 11.35 -12.68
N GLU A 114 -11.29 12.36 -13.47
CA GLU A 114 -11.23 12.32 -14.93
C GLU A 114 -9.79 12.28 -15.45
N TRP A 115 -9.61 11.71 -16.65
CA TRP A 115 -8.29 11.59 -17.30
C TRP A 115 -7.59 12.96 -17.48
N MET A 116 -8.34 14.03 -17.72
CA MET A 116 -7.79 15.38 -17.85
C MET A 116 -7.00 15.83 -16.61
N PHE A 117 -7.43 15.45 -15.40
CA PHE A 117 -6.69 15.77 -14.18
C PHE A 117 -5.37 15.01 -14.08
N VAL A 118 -5.37 13.73 -14.51
CA VAL A 118 -4.16 12.91 -14.60
C VAL A 118 -3.20 13.50 -15.62
N GLN A 119 -3.69 13.87 -16.81
CA GLN A 119 -2.90 14.48 -17.87
C GLN A 119 -2.28 15.81 -17.43
N GLY A 120 -3.08 16.72 -16.86
CA GLY A 120 -2.56 18.01 -16.38
C GLY A 120 -1.56 17.85 -15.22
N ARG A 121 -1.71 16.82 -14.39
CA ARG A 121 -0.72 16.48 -13.36
C ARG A 121 0.58 15.95 -13.98
N TYR A 122 0.47 15.13 -15.01
CA TYR A 122 1.60 14.59 -15.78
C TYR A 122 2.37 15.69 -16.51
N GLU A 123 1.70 16.60 -17.21
CA GLU A 123 2.33 17.71 -17.93
C GLU A 123 3.18 18.57 -17.00
N ARG A 124 2.62 19.00 -15.86
CA ARG A 124 3.37 19.74 -14.83
C ARG A 124 4.56 18.95 -14.28
N TRP A 125 4.42 17.63 -14.16
CA TRP A 125 5.51 16.77 -13.70
C TRP A 125 6.63 16.63 -14.74
N VAL A 126 6.30 16.57 -16.02
CA VAL A 126 7.27 16.60 -17.12
C VAL A 126 8.02 17.92 -17.16
N GLU A 127 7.32 19.06 -17.03
CA GLU A 127 7.96 20.37 -16.93
C GLU A 127 8.93 20.44 -15.74
N TRP A 128 8.48 20.02 -14.55
CA TRP A 128 9.31 19.94 -13.36
C TRP A 128 10.56 19.06 -13.54
N LYS A 129 10.43 17.92 -14.24
CA LYS A 129 11.56 17.04 -14.60
C LYS A 129 12.53 17.70 -15.58
N ARG A 130 12.02 18.47 -16.55
CA ARG A 130 12.82 19.18 -17.57
C ARG A 130 13.62 20.33 -16.96
N ASP A 131 13.08 20.98 -15.94
CA ASP A 131 13.73 22.09 -15.23
C ASP A 131 14.88 21.65 -14.29
N GLY A 132 15.22 20.36 -14.25
CA GLY A 132 16.41 19.86 -13.55
C GLY A 132 16.33 19.93 -12.01
N ARG A 133 15.14 20.08 -11.44
CA ARG A 133 14.92 20.05 -9.98
C ARG A 133 14.89 18.60 -9.49
N VAL A 134 16.06 17.97 -9.42
CA VAL A 134 16.29 16.65 -8.79
C VAL A 134 16.46 16.74 -7.28
#